data_AF-A0A0Q9PBF3-F1
#
_entry.id   AF-A0A0Q9PBF3-F1
#
_cell.length_a   1.000
_cell.length_b   1.000
_cell.length_c   1.000
_cell.angle_alpha   90.00
_cell.angle_beta   90.00
_cell.angle_gamma   90.00
#
_symmetry.space_group_name_H-M   'P 1'
#
loop_
_entity.id
_entity.type
_entity.pdbx_description
1 polymer ?
#
loop_
_entity_poly.entity_id
_entity_poly.type
_entity_poly.pdbx_seq_one_letter_code
_entity_poly.pdbx_strand_id
1 'polypeptide(L)'
;MSRFVFVSAMLLAGCGASTMLLAQDSPASPPSAEPSSQQPTQQAARPDERHCIRETGSHIPAKKGHCLPVAGRSYSQQDLQRTGEPELGRALQKLDPSITVRGH
;
A
#
# COMPACT_ATOMS: atom_id res chain seq x y z
N MET A 1 52.66 9.01 -0.26
CA MET A 1 51.18 9.11 -0.30
C MET A 1 50.59 7.89 0.39
N SER A 2 50.62 7.89 1.72
CA SER A 2 50.20 6.77 2.57
C SER A 2 49.26 7.34 3.63
N ARG A 3 47.95 7.40 3.31
CA ARG A 3 46.89 7.89 4.22
C ARG A 3 45.58 7.08 4.08
N PHE A 4 45.65 5.84 3.57
CA PHE A 4 44.48 4.98 3.34
C PHE A 4 44.57 3.62 4.05
N VAL A 5 45.15 3.58 5.26
CA VAL A 5 45.31 2.31 6.01
C VAL A 5 44.67 2.34 7.42
N PHE A 6 44.05 3.44 7.86
CA PHE A 6 43.70 3.61 9.29
C PHE A 6 42.22 3.75 9.66
N VAL A 7 41.26 3.33 8.82
CA VAL A 7 39.82 3.34 9.23
C VAL A 7 39.18 1.95 9.09
N SER A 8 39.91 0.93 9.53
CA SER A 8 39.42 -0.45 9.68
C SER A 8 39.86 -0.99 11.03
N ALA A 9 39.32 -0.42 12.11
CA ALA A 9 39.34 -1.01 13.45
C ALA A 9 38.65 -0.05 14.43
N MET A 10 37.38 -0.28 14.75
CA MET A 10 36.74 0.10 16.01
C MET A 10 35.40 -0.65 16.07
N LEU A 11 35.43 -1.89 16.58
CA LEU A 11 34.84 -2.27 17.88
C LEU A 11 33.29 -2.37 17.80
N LEU A 12 32.66 -3.54 17.63
CA LEU A 12 32.74 -4.79 18.41
C LEU A 12 32.64 -4.55 19.92
N ALA A 13 31.47 -4.07 20.38
CA ALA A 13 31.03 -4.15 21.77
C ALA A 13 29.50 -4.07 21.86
N GLY A 14 28.84 -5.15 22.31
CA GLY A 14 27.40 -5.11 22.59
C GLY A 14 26.70 -6.46 22.72
N CYS A 15 27.25 -7.39 23.49
CA CYS A 15 26.48 -8.54 24.01
C CYS A 15 25.49 -8.05 25.07
N GLY A 16 24.20 -8.27 24.87
CA GLY A 16 23.16 -8.04 25.88
C GLY A 16 22.04 -9.07 25.73
N ALA A 17 22.21 -10.21 26.38
CA ALA A 17 21.17 -11.22 26.55
C ALA A 17 20.20 -10.75 27.66
N SER A 18 18.91 -10.63 27.34
CA SER A 18 17.87 -10.38 28.33
C SER A 18 16.91 -11.57 28.34
N THR A 19 16.99 -12.37 29.41
CA THR A 19 16.06 -13.47 29.70
C THR A 19 15.06 -13.07 30.77
N MET A 20 13.80 -13.46 30.52
CA MET A 20 12.73 -13.84 31.46
C MET A 20 11.75 -12.80 32.05
N LEU A 21 10.48 -13.24 31.96
CA LEU A 21 9.30 -13.02 32.83
C LEU A 21 8.67 -11.61 32.75
N LEU A 22 7.35 -11.42 32.60
CA LEU A 22 6.23 -12.11 33.23
C LEU A 22 5.04 -12.34 32.29
N ALA A 23 4.41 -13.51 32.45
CA ALA A 23 3.00 -13.72 32.13
C ALA A 23 2.13 -12.85 33.06
N GLN A 24 1.27 -12.02 32.48
CA GLN A 24 0.13 -11.44 33.18
C GLN A 24 -1.15 -11.97 32.52
N ASP A 25 -1.77 -12.92 33.22
CA ASP A 25 -3.16 -13.33 32.99
C ASP A 25 -4.03 -12.42 33.87
N SER A 26 -4.89 -11.61 33.24
CA SER A 26 -6.01 -10.92 33.91
C SER A 26 -7.07 -10.51 32.90
N PRO A 27 -8.35 -10.49 33.32
CA PRO A 27 -9.44 -11.07 32.53
C PRO A 27 -10.15 -10.05 31.61
N ALA A 28 -10.62 -10.60 30.48
CA ALA A 28 -11.80 -10.23 29.70
C ALA A 28 -12.34 -8.78 29.84
N SER A 29 -11.91 -7.92 28.92
CA SER A 29 -12.80 -6.92 28.33
C SER A 29 -13.42 -7.51 27.06
N PRO A 30 -14.73 -7.41 26.83
CA PRO A 30 -15.31 -7.84 25.56
C PRO A 30 -14.63 -7.07 24.41
N PRO A 31 -14.33 -7.70 23.27
CA PRO A 31 -13.90 -6.95 22.10
C PRO A 31 -15.07 -6.04 21.72
N SER A 32 -14.96 -4.75 22.07
CA SER A 32 -15.64 -3.71 21.32
C SER A 32 -15.29 -3.97 19.87
N ALA A 33 -16.29 -4.37 19.09
CA ALA A 33 -16.19 -4.48 17.66
C ALA A 33 -15.97 -3.05 17.11
N GLU A 34 -14.72 -2.60 17.17
CA GLU A 34 -14.28 -1.53 16.29
C GLU A 34 -14.52 -2.03 14.87
N PRO A 35 -15.12 -1.21 13.99
CA PRO A 35 -15.19 -1.56 12.59
C PRO A 35 -13.74 -1.70 12.15
N SER A 36 -13.32 -2.94 11.88
CA SER A 36 -12.04 -3.24 11.28
C SER A 36 -11.94 -2.37 10.04
N SER A 37 -11.15 -1.29 10.13
CA SER A 37 -10.67 -0.58 8.97
C SER A 37 -10.04 -1.66 8.12
N GLN A 38 -10.75 -2.04 7.06
CA GLN A 38 -10.29 -3.01 6.10
C GLN A 38 -8.98 -2.46 5.56
N GLN A 39 -7.88 -2.91 6.18
CA GLN A 39 -6.55 -2.71 5.65
C GLN A 39 -6.64 -3.22 4.21
N PRO A 40 -6.23 -2.44 3.19
CA PRO A 40 -6.34 -2.88 1.81
C PRO A 40 -5.54 -4.17 1.71
N THR A 41 -6.26 -5.30 1.70
CA THR A 41 -5.66 -6.57 1.33
C THR A 41 -5.19 -6.36 -0.09
N GLN A 42 -3.94 -6.70 -0.36
CA GLN A 42 -3.22 -6.45 -1.62
C GLN A 42 -3.78 -7.29 -2.79
N GLN A 43 -5.09 -7.48 -2.85
CA GLN A 43 -5.80 -8.14 -3.92
C GLN A 43 -5.90 -7.21 -5.12
N ALA A 44 -5.84 -7.78 -6.32
CA ALA A 44 -6.18 -7.05 -7.53
C ALA A 44 -7.63 -6.61 -7.44
N ALA A 45 -7.90 -5.33 -7.69
CA ALA A 45 -9.27 -4.86 -7.76
C ALA A 45 -10.02 -5.68 -8.81
N ARG A 46 -11.15 -6.26 -8.41
CA ARG A 46 -12.00 -6.99 -9.35
C ARG A 46 -12.45 -6.04 -10.46
N PRO A 47 -12.73 -6.53 -11.68
CA PRO A 47 -13.20 -5.66 -12.77
C PRO A 47 -14.40 -4.77 -12.40
N ASP A 48 -15.31 -5.28 -11.57
CA ASP A 48 -16.47 -4.55 -11.05
C ASP A 48 -16.07 -3.41 -10.08
N GLU A 49 -15.10 -3.67 -9.19
CA GLU A 49 -14.59 -2.69 -8.21
C GLU A 49 -13.94 -1.47 -8.89
N ARG A 50 -13.42 -1.62 -10.12
CA ARG A 50 -12.84 -0.51 -10.88
C ARG A 50 -13.87 0.56 -11.24
N HIS A 51 -15.14 0.21 -11.38
CA HIS A 51 -16.20 1.19 -11.64
C HIS A 51 -16.66 1.90 -10.36
N CYS A 52 -16.18 1.46 -9.19
CA CYS A 52 -16.48 2.09 -7.93
C CYS A 52 -15.47 3.20 -7.61
N ILE A 53 -15.77 4.42 -8.05
CA ILE A 53 -14.95 5.60 -7.71
C ILE A 53 -15.26 6.03 -6.28
N ARG A 54 -14.23 6.11 -5.42
CA ARG A 54 -14.39 6.50 -4.00
C ARG A 54 -13.77 7.86 -3.69
N GLU A 55 -12.73 8.23 -4.43
CA GLU A 55 -11.94 9.44 -4.24
C GLU A 55 -11.75 10.14 -5.59
N THR A 56 -11.80 11.48 -5.58
CA THR A 56 -11.60 12.33 -6.78
C THR A 56 -10.90 13.63 -6.38
N GLY A 57 -10.37 14.36 -7.36
CA GLY A 57 -9.72 15.66 -7.14
C GLY A 57 -10.62 16.77 -6.61
N SER A 58 -11.94 16.56 -6.54
CA SER A 58 -12.88 17.51 -5.90
C SER A 58 -12.90 17.43 -4.38
N HIS A 59 -12.30 16.38 -3.79
CA HIS A 59 -12.35 16.07 -2.36
C HIS A 59 -13.77 15.84 -1.82
N ILE A 60 -14.77 15.62 -2.68
CA ILE A 60 -16.11 15.19 -2.27
C ILE A 60 -16.05 13.69 -1.95
N PRO A 61 -16.28 13.28 -0.69
CA PRO A 61 -16.19 11.88 -0.30
C PRO A 61 -17.44 11.10 -0.71
N ALA A 62 -17.25 9.83 -1.08
CA ALA A 62 -18.38 8.90 -1.20
C ALA A 62 -19.03 8.64 0.18
N LYS A 63 -20.32 8.30 0.19
CA LYS A 63 -20.95 7.75 1.40
C LYS A 63 -20.26 6.42 1.76
N LYS A 64 -20.17 6.10 3.06
CA LYS A 64 -19.56 4.84 3.52
C LYS A 64 -20.20 3.64 2.83
N GLY A 65 -19.38 2.79 2.23
CA GLY A 65 -19.84 1.60 1.50
C GLY A 65 -20.46 1.87 0.12
N HIS A 66 -20.46 3.11 -0.35
CA HIS A 66 -20.99 3.48 -1.66
C HIS A 66 -19.90 4.06 -2.56
N CYS A 67 -20.17 4.05 -3.86
CA CYS A 67 -19.36 4.69 -4.89
C CYS A 67 -19.92 6.09 -5.18
N LEU A 68 -19.07 6.98 -5.68
CA LEU A 68 -19.50 8.26 -6.23
C LEU A 68 -20.32 8.02 -7.51
N PRO A 69 -21.42 8.77 -7.74
CA PRO A 69 -22.25 8.64 -8.92
C PRO A 69 -21.62 9.37 -10.12
N VAL A 70 -20.39 9.00 -10.46
CA VAL A 70 -19.61 9.60 -11.55
C VAL A 70 -19.22 8.51 -12.54
N ALA A 71 -19.20 8.84 -13.82
CA ALA A 71 -18.67 7.94 -14.84
C ALA A 71 -17.14 7.87 -14.71
N GLY A 72 -16.58 6.67 -14.79
CA GLY A 72 -15.13 6.48 -14.79
C GLY A 72 -14.69 5.11 -14.30
N ARG A 73 -13.37 4.93 -14.30
CA ARG A 73 -12.70 3.76 -13.73
C ARG A 73 -11.55 4.20 -12.83
N SER A 74 -11.35 3.53 -11.70
CA SER A 74 -10.24 3.74 -10.79
C SER A 74 -9.20 2.64 -10.96
N TYR A 75 -7.92 3.01 -10.87
CA TYR A 75 -6.79 2.09 -10.92
C TYR A 75 -5.89 2.38 -9.72
N SER A 76 -5.62 1.35 -8.92
CA SER A 76 -4.72 1.49 -7.78
C SER A 76 -3.27 1.50 -8.24
N GLN A 77 -2.37 2.00 -7.39
CA GLN A 77 -0.94 1.91 -7.62
C GLN A 77 -0.49 0.45 -7.84
N GLN A 78 -1.09 -0.50 -7.13
CA GLN A 78 -0.77 -1.91 -7.27
C GLN A 78 -1.24 -2.49 -8.62
N ASP A 79 -2.36 -2.00 -9.18
CA ASP A 79 -2.78 -2.38 -10.53
C ASP A 79 -1.77 -1.92 -11.56
N LEU A 80 -1.31 -0.66 -11.44
CA LEU A 80 -0.29 -0.09 -12.32
C LEU A 80 1.02 -0.88 -12.21
N GLN A 81 1.51 -1.14 -11.00
CA GLN A 81 2.76 -1.89 -10.78
C GLN A 81 2.69 -3.32 -11.32
N ARG A 82 1.54 -3.99 -11.20
CA ARG A 82 1.33 -5.34 -11.73
C ARG A 82 1.41 -5.42 -13.25
N THR A 83 1.26 -4.31 -13.97
CA THR A 83 1.44 -4.29 -15.43
C THR A 83 2.89 -4.47 -15.86
N GLY A 84 3.85 -4.19 -14.95
CA GLY A 84 5.29 -4.17 -15.23
C GLY A 84 5.72 -3.05 -16.18
N GLU A 85 4.83 -2.12 -16.51
CA GLU A 85 5.14 -1.04 -17.45
C GLU A 85 5.85 0.13 -16.76
N PRO A 86 6.95 0.64 -17.31
CA PRO A 86 7.65 1.80 -16.76
C PRO A 86 6.86 3.10 -16.96
N GLU A 87 6.06 3.15 -18.02
CA GLU A 87 5.30 4.33 -18.40
C GLU A 87 3.82 4.20 -18.04
N LEU A 88 3.29 5.24 -17.36
CA LEU A 88 1.90 5.26 -16.89
C LEU A 88 0.90 5.03 -18.03
N GLY A 89 1.10 5.67 -19.18
CA GLY A 89 0.20 5.52 -20.32
C GLY A 89 0.10 4.07 -20.77
N ARG A 90 1.24 3.37 -20.88
CA ARG A 90 1.26 1.98 -21.31
C ARG A 90 0.64 1.05 -20.27
N ALA A 91 0.88 1.31 -18.99
CA ALA A 91 0.21 0.61 -17.89
C ALA A 91 -1.32 0.74 -18.00
N LEU A 92 -1.82 1.96 -18.19
CA LEU A 92 -3.25 2.23 -18.32
C LEU A 92 -3.86 1.56 -19.56
N GLN A 93 -3.18 1.61 -20.71
CA GLN A 93 -3.66 0.93 -21.92
C GLN A 93 -3.74 -0.60 -21.77
N LYS A 94 -2.83 -1.22 -20.99
CA LYS A 94 -2.92 -2.65 -20.66
C LYS A 94 -4.11 -2.97 -19.74
N LEU A 95 -4.41 -2.09 -18.78
CA LEU A 95 -5.53 -2.25 -17.85
C LEU A 95 -6.90 -1.93 -18.49
N ASP A 96 -6.88 -1.12 -19.54
CA ASP A 96 -8.04 -0.62 -20.26
C ASP A 96 -7.75 -0.40 -21.74
N PRO A 97 -8.09 -1.38 -22.60
CA PRO A 97 -7.89 -1.27 -24.05
C PRO A 97 -8.65 -0.12 -24.71
N SER A 98 -9.64 0.49 -24.05
CA SER A 98 -10.30 1.71 -24.56
C SER A 98 -9.40 2.94 -24.46
N ILE A 99 -8.36 2.92 -23.61
CA ILE A 99 -7.38 3.99 -23.48
C ILE A 99 -6.35 3.86 -24.60
N THR A 100 -6.20 4.92 -25.39
CA THR A 100 -5.17 5.02 -26.42
C THR A 100 -4.13 6.06 -26.02
N VAL A 101 -2.86 5.66 -25.98
CA VAL A 101 -1.74 6.57 -25.72
C VAL A 101 -1.18 7.07 -27.05
N ARG A 102 -0.96 8.37 -27.16
CA ARG A 102 -0.28 9.01 -28.31
C ARG A 102 0.85 9.89 -27.78
N GLY A 103 2.01 9.83 -28.43
CA GLY A 103 3.23 10.53 -27.98
C GLY A 103 4.17 9.65 -27.15
N HIS A 104 5.33 10.20 -26.78
CA HIS A 104 6.34 9.64 -25.88
C HIS A 104 6.83 10.76 -24.98
#